data_AF-A0AAP5LP76-F1
#
_entry.id   AF-A0AAP5LP76-F1
#
_cell.length_a   1.000
_cell.length_b   1.000
_cell.length_c   1.000
_cell.angle_alpha   90.00
_cell.angle_beta   90.00
_cell.angle_gamma   90.00
#
_symmetry.space_group_name_H-M   'P 1'
#
loop_
_entity.id
_entity.type
_entity.pdbx_description
1 polymer ?
#
loop_
_entity_poly.entity_id
_entity_poly.type
_entity_poly.pdbx_seq_one_letter_code
_entity_poly.pdbx_strand_id
1 'polypeptide(L)'
;MEKEEKLSFIKRFIEEVSSHFLKEESPMIIQEGYENVRDIILLYAKQTNLLNGLLVLLENNYTEESYILLRSQINNYMLIEYLCHDDSSKSRYKEFVMQPLKSDYKFLKDLKKAIDKGWYRDSEFPDRINKLNDIKRELRRNGYDLNNPRTLSPITVASLAREDRLQFGIYISLYRQASKYEHSDPTSLEVYRTQILEEYSTNVVFKIDLSKSNTEDELKILDMASNTYFLTLAHLLQYLTQNHPHLLETYDKAKLIEITANAAMRHSSINKEEFIENLINRTE
;
A
#
# COMPACT_ATOMS: atom_id res chain seq x y z
N MET A 1 11.32 -23.68 2.02
CA MET A 1 10.08 -23.74 1.24
C MET A 1 10.42 -23.26 -0.15
N GLU A 2 10.21 -24.08 -1.15
CA GLU A 2 10.51 -23.74 -2.55
C GLU A 2 9.52 -22.67 -3.06
N LYS A 3 9.86 -21.97 -4.17
CA LYS A 3 9.03 -20.87 -4.74
C LYS A 3 7.58 -21.33 -4.94
N GLU A 4 7.39 -22.51 -5.53
CA GLU A 4 6.07 -23.05 -5.87
C GLU A 4 5.22 -23.36 -4.64
N GLU A 5 5.80 -24.00 -3.62
CA GLU A 5 5.13 -24.27 -2.34
C GLU A 5 4.67 -22.96 -1.68
N LYS A 6 5.50 -21.92 -1.76
CA LYS A 6 5.22 -20.60 -1.20
C LYS A 6 4.10 -19.89 -1.93
N LEU A 7 4.14 -19.88 -3.26
CA LEU A 7 3.06 -19.33 -4.10
C LEU A 7 1.72 -20.02 -3.80
N SER A 8 1.71 -21.36 -3.77
CA SER A 8 0.52 -22.15 -3.45
C SER A 8 -0.03 -21.85 -2.05
N PHE A 9 0.84 -21.68 -1.06
CA PHE A 9 0.42 -21.27 0.28
C PHE A 9 -0.21 -19.87 0.29
N ILE A 10 0.44 -18.88 -0.32
CA ILE A 10 -0.05 -17.49 -0.30
C ILE A 10 -1.39 -17.39 -1.03
N LYS A 11 -1.57 -18.08 -2.16
CA LYS A 11 -2.85 -18.11 -2.89
C LYS A 11 -3.99 -18.64 -2.03
N ARG A 12 -3.80 -19.79 -1.38
CA ARG A 12 -4.79 -20.35 -0.44
C ARG A 12 -5.10 -19.39 0.71
N PHE A 13 -4.07 -18.75 1.27
CA PHE A 13 -4.27 -17.77 2.34
C PHE A 13 -5.08 -16.55 1.86
N ILE A 14 -4.84 -16.07 0.64
CA ILE A 14 -5.64 -15.01 0.04
C ILE A 14 -7.11 -15.44 -0.11
N GLU A 15 -7.37 -16.66 -0.57
CA GLU A 15 -8.73 -17.21 -0.69
C GLU A 15 -9.45 -17.25 0.67
N GLU A 16 -8.76 -17.71 1.72
CA GLU A 16 -9.30 -17.72 3.09
C GLU A 16 -9.63 -16.32 3.58
N VAL A 17 -8.70 -15.37 3.42
CA VAL A 17 -8.91 -13.97 3.81
C VAL A 17 -10.04 -13.33 3.02
N SER A 18 -10.11 -13.57 1.70
CA SER A 18 -11.12 -12.99 0.83
C SER A 18 -12.51 -13.49 1.20
N SER A 19 -12.63 -14.79 1.48
CA SER A 19 -13.91 -15.43 1.83
C SER A 19 -14.38 -15.11 3.24
N HIS A 20 -13.48 -15.16 4.23
CA HIS A 20 -13.86 -15.12 5.64
C HIS A 20 -13.66 -13.74 6.30
N PHE A 21 -12.71 -12.93 5.84
CA PHE A 21 -12.45 -11.60 6.39
C PHE A 21 -12.99 -10.47 5.49
N LEU A 22 -12.59 -10.43 4.22
CA LEU A 22 -13.10 -9.42 3.30
C LEU A 22 -14.56 -9.68 2.90
N LYS A 23 -15.00 -10.93 3.03
CA LYS A 23 -16.36 -11.39 2.68
C LYS A 23 -16.70 -10.99 1.25
N GLU A 24 -15.81 -11.34 0.31
CA GLU A 24 -16.02 -11.09 -1.12
C GLU A 24 -17.40 -11.60 -1.58
N GLU A 25 -18.07 -10.82 -2.45
CA GLU A 25 -19.45 -11.06 -2.90
C GLU A 25 -20.54 -11.09 -1.81
N SER A 26 -20.21 -10.80 -0.55
CA SER A 26 -21.17 -10.73 0.55
C SER A 26 -21.43 -9.30 0.99
N PRO A 27 -22.65 -8.98 1.47
CA PRO A 27 -22.95 -7.65 1.97
C PRO A 27 -22.16 -7.36 3.25
N MET A 28 -21.48 -6.21 3.26
CA MET A 28 -20.86 -5.64 4.45
C MET A 28 -21.66 -4.41 4.90
N ILE A 29 -22.12 -4.42 6.15
CA ILE A 29 -22.89 -3.31 6.73
C ILE A 29 -21.96 -2.55 7.67
N ILE A 30 -21.64 -1.30 7.31
CA ILE A 30 -20.89 -0.36 8.17
C ILE A 30 -21.83 0.81 8.49
N GLN A 31 -22.05 1.07 9.78
CA GLN A 31 -22.92 2.15 10.24
C GLN A 31 -22.27 3.53 10.04
N GLU A 32 -23.10 4.57 10.00
CA GLU A 32 -22.63 5.96 10.01
C GLU A 32 -21.74 6.20 11.24
N GLY A 33 -20.63 6.91 11.04
CA GLY A 33 -19.61 7.13 12.06
C GLY A 33 -18.50 6.07 12.09
N TYR A 34 -18.52 5.05 11.21
CA TYR A 34 -17.47 4.03 11.08
C TYR A 34 -16.81 4.04 9.69
N GLU A 35 -16.88 5.17 8.98
CA GLU A 35 -16.33 5.32 7.62
C GLU A 35 -14.82 5.08 7.57
N ASN A 36 -14.10 5.42 8.64
CA ASN A 36 -12.67 5.12 8.77
C ASN A 36 -12.42 3.61 8.73
N VAL A 37 -13.25 2.82 9.39
CA VAL A 37 -13.11 1.36 9.40
C VAL A 37 -13.41 0.78 8.03
N ARG A 38 -14.49 1.24 7.38
CA ARG A 38 -14.80 0.88 5.98
C ARG A 38 -13.59 1.11 5.09
N ASP A 39 -13.01 2.30 5.12
CA ASP A 39 -11.92 2.66 4.21
C ASP A 39 -10.62 1.91 4.52
N ILE A 40 -10.34 1.60 5.81
CA ILE A 40 -9.24 0.73 6.19
C ILE A 40 -9.42 -0.69 5.61
N ILE A 41 -10.62 -1.26 5.72
CA ILE A 41 -10.92 -2.60 5.15
C ILE A 41 -10.80 -2.55 3.62
N LEU A 42 -11.27 -1.50 2.96
CA LEU A 42 -11.13 -1.33 1.50
C LEU A 42 -9.67 -1.16 1.06
N LEU A 43 -8.85 -0.46 1.85
CA LEU A 43 -7.40 -0.38 1.60
C LEU A 43 -6.73 -1.75 1.69
N TYR A 44 -7.17 -2.58 2.64
CA TYR A 44 -6.68 -3.95 2.77
C TYR A 44 -7.18 -4.85 1.63
N ALA A 45 -8.44 -4.71 1.19
CA ALA A 45 -8.94 -5.39 -0.01
C ALA A 45 -8.14 -5.01 -1.26
N LYS A 46 -7.81 -3.72 -1.43
CA LYS A 46 -6.88 -3.27 -2.48
C LYS A 46 -5.50 -3.93 -2.33
N GLN A 47 -5.01 -4.10 -1.09
CA GLN A 47 -3.74 -4.76 -0.82
C GLN A 47 -3.76 -6.24 -1.22
N THR A 48 -4.88 -6.94 -1.02
CA THR A 48 -5.12 -8.30 -1.50
C THR A 48 -5.02 -8.40 -3.02
N ASN A 49 -5.64 -7.46 -3.75
CA ASN A 49 -5.54 -7.41 -5.21
C ASN A 49 -4.13 -7.11 -5.71
N LEU A 50 -3.39 -6.23 -5.03
CA LEU A 50 -1.99 -5.96 -5.34
C LEU A 50 -1.11 -7.20 -5.14
N LEU A 51 -1.35 -7.96 -4.07
CA LEU A 51 -0.64 -9.21 -3.83
C LEU A 51 -0.98 -10.25 -4.90
N ASN A 52 -2.26 -10.46 -5.24
CA ASN A 52 -2.67 -11.35 -6.32
C ASN A 52 -1.97 -11.01 -7.65
N GLY A 53 -1.99 -9.73 -8.05
CA GLY A 53 -1.29 -9.27 -9.25
C GLY A 53 0.21 -9.53 -9.19
N LEU A 54 0.84 -9.32 -8.03
CA LEU A 54 2.26 -9.58 -7.81
C LEU A 54 2.59 -11.07 -7.99
N LEU A 55 1.76 -11.98 -7.47
CA LEU A 55 1.96 -13.42 -7.64
C LEU A 55 1.90 -13.81 -9.12
N VAL A 56 0.93 -13.28 -9.88
CA VAL A 56 0.81 -13.52 -11.33
C VAL A 56 2.06 -13.05 -12.07
N LEU A 57 2.60 -11.88 -11.73
CA LEU A 57 3.83 -11.37 -12.35
C LEU A 57 5.02 -12.29 -12.07
N LEU A 58 5.20 -12.72 -10.81
CA LEU A 58 6.30 -13.62 -10.43
C LEU A 58 6.17 -15.02 -11.05
N GLU A 59 4.95 -15.50 -11.32
CA GLU A 59 4.71 -16.76 -12.04
C GLU A 59 5.10 -16.67 -13.51
N ASN A 60 5.11 -15.47 -14.07
CA ASN A 60 5.45 -15.20 -15.47
C ASN A 60 6.84 -14.55 -15.62
N ASN A 61 7.68 -14.60 -14.58
CA ASN A 61 9.03 -14.06 -14.53
C ASN A 61 9.12 -12.53 -14.75
N TYR A 62 8.08 -11.76 -14.41
CA TYR A 62 8.09 -10.29 -14.45
C TYR A 62 8.51 -9.70 -13.10
N THR A 63 9.79 -9.88 -12.74
CA THR A 63 10.28 -9.56 -11.40
C THR A 63 10.36 -8.05 -11.17
N GLU A 64 10.81 -7.29 -12.17
CA GLU A 64 10.92 -5.83 -12.11
C GLU A 64 9.54 -5.17 -11.97
N GLU A 65 8.54 -5.62 -12.72
CA GLU A 65 7.16 -5.13 -12.61
C GLU A 65 6.54 -5.51 -11.26
N SER A 66 6.92 -6.66 -10.69
CA SER A 66 6.43 -7.09 -9.38
C SER A 66 6.88 -6.13 -8.25
N TYR A 67 8.03 -5.46 -8.40
CA TYR A 67 8.46 -4.41 -7.47
C TYR A 67 7.51 -3.20 -7.44
N ILE A 68 6.87 -2.86 -8.56
CA ILE A 68 5.90 -1.77 -8.63
C ILE A 68 4.68 -2.11 -7.77
N LEU A 69 4.18 -3.35 -7.88
CA LEU A 69 3.05 -3.82 -7.06
C LEU A 69 3.44 -3.94 -5.58
N LEU A 70 4.64 -4.43 -5.28
CA LEU A 70 5.16 -4.46 -3.90
C LEU A 70 5.22 -3.06 -3.29
N ARG A 71 5.69 -2.06 -4.06
CA ARG A 71 5.75 -0.68 -3.58
C ARG A 71 4.35 -0.14 -3.28
N SER A 72 3.37 -0.38 -4.16
CA SER A 72 1.99 0.00 -3.89
C SER A 72 1.39 -0.75 -2.69
N GLN A 73 1.79 -2.01 -2.47
CA GLN A 73 1.36 -2.78 -1.31
C GLN A 73 1.91 -2.19 0.00
N ILE A 74 3.18 -1.78 0.01
CA ILE A 74 3.81 -1.09 1.15
C ILE A 74 3.12 0.25 1.42
N ASN A 75 2.71 0.99 0.38
CA ASN A 75 1.96 2.24 0.56
C ASN A 75 0.65 2.01 1.31
N ASN A 76 -0.09 0.97 0.93
CA ASN A 76 -1.32 0.60 1.61
C ASN A 76 -1.05 0.20 3.07
N TYR A 77 -0.03 -0.61 3.33
CA TYR A 77 0.37 -0.97 4.71
C TYR A 77 0.60 0.28 5.57
N MET A 78 1.47 1.21 5.12
CA MET A 78 1.77 2.43 5.89
C MET A 78 0.52 3.28 6.14
N LEU A 79 -0.37 3.34 5.16
CA LEU A 79 -1.60 4.11 5.28
C LEU A 79 -2.62 3.45 6.21
N ILE A 80 -2.75 2.12 6.16
CA ILE A 80 -3.57 1.35 7.08
C ILE A 80 -3.05 1.54 8.51
N GLU A 81 -1.75 1.37 8.74
CA GLU A 81 -1.11 1.62 10.05
C GLU A 81 -1.39 3.05 10.54
N TYR A 82 -1.25 4.04 9.66
CA TYR A 82 -1.54 5.43 9.98
C TYR A 82 -2.99 5.60 10.47
N LEU A 83 -3.97 5.01 9.78
CA LEU A 83 -5.39 5.13 10.10
C LEU A 83 -5.82 4.30 11.32
N CYS A 84 -5.18 3.15 11.58
CA CYS A 84 -5.46 2.35 12.78
C CYS A 84 -5.03 3.06 14.07
N HIS A 85 -4.09 3.99 14.00
CA HIS A 85 -3.62 4.78 15.15
C HIS A 85 -4.25 6.19 15.20
N ASP A 86 -5.46 6.34 14.68
CA ASP A 86 -6.20 7.60 14.75
C ASP A 86 -6.65 7.91 16.19
N ASP A 87 -6.81 9.20 16.48
CA ASP A 87 -7.29 9.68 17.77
C ASP A 87 -8.82 9.81 17.79
N SER A 88 -9.39 10.11 18.96
CA SER A 88 -10.84 10.30 19.11
C SER A 88 -11.40 11.48 18.29
N SER A 89 -10.55 12.41 17.85
CA SER A 89 -10.94 13.52 16.97
C SER A 89 -10.97 13.14 15.48
N LYS A 90 -10.54 11.91 15.16
CA LYS A 90 -10.39 11.36 13.81
C LYS A 90 -9.50 12.23 12.91
N SER A 91 -8.44 12.79 13.49
CA SER A 91 -7.58 13.75 12.80
C SER A 91 -6.89 13.12 11.59
N ARG A 92 -6.47 11.86 11.71
CA ARG A 92 -5.79 11.12 10.63
C ARG A 92 -6.74 10.74 9.52
N TYR A 93 -7.95 10.30 9.87
CA TYR A 93 -8.96 9.99 8.87
C TYR A 93 -9.41 11.24 8.11
N LYS A 94 -9.62 12.38 8.79
CA LYS A 94 -9.88 13.67 8.14
C LYS A 94 -8.76 14.03 7.17
N GLU A 95 -7.51 13.85 7.58
CA GLU A 95 -6.35 14.11 6.73
C GLU A 95 -6.27 13.18 5.51
N PHE A 96 -6.69 11.92 5.66
CA PHE A 96 -6.78 10.93 4.58
C PHE A 96 -7.87 11.27 3.55
N VAL A 97 -9.09 11.61 3.98
CA VAL A 97 -10.17 11.93 3.03
C VAL A 97 -9.91 13.23 2.25
N MET A 98 -9.04 14.10 2.76
CA MET A 98 -8.65 15.35 2.10
C MET A 98 -7.53 15.20 1.06
N GLN A 99 -6.92 14.02 0.94
CA GLN A 99 -5.82 13.76 -0.01
C GLN A 99 -6.16 14.08 -1.49
N PRO A 100 -7.36 13.74 -2.01
CA PRO A 100 -7.73 14.10 -3.39
C PRO A 100 -7.76 15.61 -3.60
N LEU A 101 -8.36 16.36 -2.67
CA LEU A 101 -8.43 17.83 -2.74
C LEU A 101 -7.04 18.47 -2.69
N LYS A 102 -6.14 17.96 -1.85
CA LYS A 102 -4.75 18.44 -1.78
C LYS A 102 -3.96 18.15 -3.05
N SER A 103 -4.17 16.97 -3.64
CA SER A 103 -3.54 16.57 -4.89
C SER A 103 -4.00 17.45 -6.05
N ASP A 104 -5.31 17.68 -6.18
CA ASP A 104 -5.89 18.57 -7.19
C ASP A 104 -5.44 20.02 -7.00
N TYR A 105 -5.37 20.50 -5.75
CA TYR A 105 -4.84 21.84 -5.45
C TYR A 105 -3.41 22.00 -5.95
N LYS A 106 -2.53 21.02 -5.68
CA LYS A 106 -1.15 21.02 -6.14
C LYS A 106 -1.08 20.99 -7.67
N PHE A 107 -1.83 20.09 -8.30
CA PHE A 107 -1.89 19.97 -9.76
C PHE A 107 -2.30 21.29 -10.42
N LEU A 108 -3.37 21.94 -9.96
CA LEU A 108 -3.85 23.20 -10.52
C LEU A 108 -2.83 24.35 -10.34
N LYS A 109 -2.04 24.34 -9.26
CA LYS A 109 -0.94 25.28 -9.08
C LYS A 109 0.21 25.03 -10.07
N ASP A 110 0.54 23.76 -10.33
CA ASP A 110 1.58 23.42 -11.29
C ASP A 110 1.12 23.70 -12.73
N LEU A 111 -0.16 23.46 -13.04
CA LEU A 111 -0.78 23.86 -14.30
C LEU A 111 -0.72 25.37 -14.51
N LYS A 112 -1.02 26.17 -13.47
CA LYS A 112 -0.87 27.64 -13.55
C LYS A 112 0.57 28.03 -13.91
N LYS A 113 1.58 27.41 -13.28
CA LYS A 113 2.99 27.69 -13.62
C LYS A 113 3.32 27.33 -15.07
N ALA A 114 2.76 26.25 -15.60
CA ALA A 114 2.97 25.85 -16.99
C ALA A 114 2.35 26.87 -17.97
N ILE A 115 1.16 27.39 -17.67
CA ILE A 115 0.51 28.47 -18.43
C ILE A 115 1.32 29.77 -18.34
N ASP A 116 1.76 30.16 -17.13
CA ASP A 116 2.58 31.35 -16.91
C ASP A 116 3.91 31.30 -17.70
N LYS A 117 4.42 30.08 -17.98
CA LYS A 117 5.61 29.85 -18.83
C LYS A 117 5.31 29.79 -20.33
N GLY A 118 4.05 29.85 -20.73
CA GLY A 118 3.62 29.72 -22.12
C GLY A 118 3.67 28.30 -22.69
N TRP A 119 3.76 27.26 -21.84
CA TRP A 119 3.73 25.86 -22.31
C TRP A 119 2.33 25.43 -22.77
N TYR A 120 1.29 26.05 -22.22
CA TYR A 120 -0.11 25.82 -22.55
C TYR A 120 -0.88 27.14 -22.54
N ARG A 121 -1.99 27.21 -23.28
CA ARG A 121 -2.90 28.36 -23.24
C ARG A 121 -3.97 28.18 -22.17
N ASP A 122 -4.39 29.32 -21.63
CA ASP A 122 -5.47 29.39 -20.64
C ASP A 122 -6.77 28.71 -21.09
N SER A 123 -7.11 28.90 -22.36
CA SER A 123 -8.31 28.39 -23.02
C SER A 123 -8.36 26.87 -23.12
N GLU A 124 -7.23 26.18 -22.96
CA GLU A 124 -7.17 24.71 -22.95
C GLU A 124 -7.70 24.15 -21.63
N PHE A 125 -7.85 25.01 -20.61
CA PHE A 125 -8.31 24.65 -19.26
C PHE A 125 -9.31 25.70 -18.72
N PRO A 126 -10.49 25.84 -19.34
CA PRO A 126 -11.43 26.94 -19.08
C PRO A 126 -11.95 26.98 -17.64
N ASP A 127 -12.17 25.82 -17.02
CA ASP A 127 -12.76 25.74 -15.67
C ASP A 127 -11.73 25.71 -14.53
N ARG A 128 -10.43 25.76 -14.82
CA ARG A 128 -9.39 25.53 -13.80
C ARG A 128 -9.45 26.56 -12.66
N ILE A 129 -9.84 27.80 -12.96
CA ILE A 129 -9.93 28.88 -11.96
C ILE A 129 -11.08 28.60 -11.00
N ASN A 130 -12.25 28.24 -11.54
CA ASN A 130 -13.42 27.88 -10.74
C ASN A 130 -13.11 26.65 -9.87
N LYS A 131 -12.57 25.59 -10.48
CA LYS A 131 -12.15 24.38 -9.75
C LYS A 131 -11.15 24.70 -8.63
N LEU A 132 -10.15 25.55 -8.91
CA LEU A 132 -9.17 25.96 -7.89
C LEU A 132 -9.84 26.74 -6.74
N ASN A 133 -10.78 27.63 -7.05
CA ASN A 133 -11.50 28.41 -6.04
C ASN A 133 -12.41 27.53 -5.18
N ASP A 134 -13.05 26.53 -5.76
CA ASP A 134 -13.89 25.58 -5.01
C ASP A 134 -13.04 24.70 -4.10
N ILE A 135 -11.91 24.19 -4.57
CA ILE A 135 -10.95 23.44 -3.73
C ILE A 135 -10.43 24.31 -2.58
N LYS A 136 -10.07 25.58 -2.84
CA LYS A 136 -9.64 26.51 -1.79
C LYS A 136 -10.72 26.75 -0.74
N ARG A 137 -11.98 26.85 -1.17
CA ARG A 137 -13.14 27.03 -0.27
C ARG A 137 -13.31 25.81 0.62
N GLU A 138 -13.24 24.62 0.04
CA GLU A 138 -13.39 23.36 0.76
C GLU A 138 -12.24 23.13 1.75
N LEU A 139 -10.99 23.39 1.35
CA LEU A 139 -9.84 23.31 2.25
C LEU A 139 -9.98 24.27 3.44
N ARG A 140 -10.37 25.52 3.22
CA ARG A 140 -10.62 26.48 4.31
C ARG A 140 -11.75 26.04 5.23
N ARG A 141 -12.84 25.50 4.66
CA ARG A 141 -13.98 24.98 5.42
C ARG A 141 -13.56 23.84 6.37
N ASN A 142 -12.59 23.03 5.94
CA ASN A 142 -12.02 21.96 6.74
C ASN A 142 -10.80 22.38 7.59
N GLY A 143 -10.57 23.69 7.78
CA GLY A 143 -9.56 24.21 8.70
C GLY A 143 -8.13 24.29 8.17
N TYR A 144 -7.91 24.09 6.86
CA TYR A 144 -6.58 24.17 6.26
C TYR A 144 -6.15 25.62 5.98
N ASP A 145 -4.92 25.95 6.36
CA ASP A 145 -4.30 27.23 6.04
C ASP A 145 -3.65 27.18 4.64
N LEU A 146 -4.26 27.90 3.69
CA LEU A 146 -3.77 28.01 2.32
C LEU A 146 -2.40 28.68 2.18
N ASN A 147 -1.96 29.42 3.21
CA ASN A 147 -0.65 30.06 3.26
C ASN A 147 0.43 29.16 3.86
N ASN A 148 0.06 28.00 4.42
CA ASN A 148 0.99 27.04 4.99
C ASN A 148 1.14 25.80 4.09
N PRO A 149 2.21 25.73 3.26
CA PRO A 149 2.39 24.63 2.31
C PRO A 149 2.49 23.25 2.96
N ARG A 150 2.89 23.17 4.24
CA ARG A 150 3.01 21.89 4.96
C ARG A 150 1.63 21.26 5.17
N THR A 151 0.62 22.06 5.48
CA THR A 151 -0.76 21.57 5.68
C THR A 151 -1.45 21.18 4.38
N LEU A 152 -0.96 21.66 3.23
CA LEU A 152 -1.54 21.40 1.91
C LEU A 152 -0.84 20.27 1.14
N SER A 153 0.26 19.76 1.69
CA SER A 153 0.99 18.66 1.07
C SER A 153 0.23 17.35 1.31
N PRO A 154 0.01 16.52 0.28
CA PRO A 154 -0.47 15.17 0.46
C PRO A 154 0.44 14.37 1.40
N ILE A 155 -0.14 13.40 2.12
CA ILE A 155 0.59 12.39 2.88
C ILE A 155 1.56 11.70 1.95
N THR A 156 2.79 11.50 2.40
CA THR A 156 3.80 10.74 1.68
C THR A 156 4.19 9.51 2.47
N VAL A 157 4.55 8.44 1.78
CA VAL A 157 5.06 7.22 2.43
C VAL A 157 6.30 7.53 3.28
N ALA A 158 7.15 8.44 2.80
CA ALA A 158 8.31 8.89 3.54
C ALA A 158 7.96 9.66 4.82
N SER A 159 6.83 10.39 4.87
CA SER A 159 6.38 11.02 6.12
C SER A 159 5.82 9.97 7.08
N LEU A 160 5.01 9.03 6.59
CA LEU A 160 4.47 7.94 7.42
C LEU A 160 5.58 7.06 8.01
N ALA A 161 6.56 6.70 7.20
CA ALA A 161 7.67 5.83 7.63
C ALA A 161 8.54 6.42 8.75
N ARG A 162 8.49 7.74 9.01
CA ARG A 162 9.26 8.37 10.09
C ARG A 162 8.54 8.32 11.45
N GLU A 163 7.30 7.88 11.48
CA GLU A 163 6.49 7.79 12.71
C GLU A 163 6.83 6.54 13.54
N ASP A 164 7.37 5.48 12.92
CA ASP A 164 7.65 4.20 13.57
C ASP A 164 8.95 3.54 13.06
N ARG A 165 9.65 2.83 13.95
CA ARG A 165 10.93 2.18 13.65
C ARG A 165 10.79 1.04 12.65
N LEU A 166 9.76 0.20 12.77
CA LEU A 166 9.52 -0.91 11.86
C LEU A 166 9.11 -0.36 10.48
N GLN A 167 8.24 0.64 10.45
CA GLN A 167 7.86 1.34 9.22
C GLN A 167 9.07 1.98 8.52
N PHE A 168 9.96 2.63 9.28
CA PHE A 168 11.21 3.17 8.73
C PHE A 168 12.10 2.08 8.16
N GLY A 169 12.22 0.94 8.84
CA GLY A 169 12.97 -0.23 8.39
C GLY A 169 12.46 -0.79 7.06
N ILE A 170 11.14 -0.93 6.93
CA ILE A 170 10.46 -1.33 5.68
C ILE A 170 10.72 -0.30 4.57
N TYR A 171 10.65 0.99 4.88
CA TYR A 171 10.89 2.05 3.91
C TYR A 171 12.31 2.02 3.32
N ILE A 172 13.34 2.00 4.17
CA ILE A 172 14.74 2.05 3.70
C ILE A 172 15.17 0.76 3.00
N SER A 173 14.64 -0.38 3.44
CA SER A 173 15.05 -1.69 2.94
C SER A 173 14.30 -2.08 1.67
N LEU A 174 13.03 -1.71 1.55
CA LEU A 174 12.13 -2.26 0.54
C LEU A 174 11.63 -1.18 -0.41
N TYR A 175 11.03 -0.12 0.13
CA TYR A 175 10.43 0.95 -0.66
C TYR A 175 11.48 1.65 -1.54
N ARG A 176 12.67 1.92 -1.00
CA ARG A 176 13.78 2.50 -1.75
C ARG A 176 14.33 1.58 -2.85
N GLN A 177 14.37 0.26 -2.61
CA GLN A 177 14.83 -0.70 -3.63
C GLN A 177 13.82 -0.78 -4.77
N ALA A 178 12.53 -0.95 -4.45
CA ALA A 178 11.44 -0.98 -5.42
C ALA A 178 11.39 0.31 -6.26
N SER A 179 11.72 1.45 -5.64
CA SER A 179 11.74 2.75 -6.32
C SER A 179 12.75 2.83 -7.47
N LYS A 180 13.80 1.99 -7.50
CA LYS A 180 14.75 1.96 -8.61
C LYS A 180 14.07 1.51 -9.91
N TYR A 181 13.23 0.48 -9.80
CA TYR A 181 12.52 -0.10 -10.94
C TYR A 181 11.43 0.84 -11.47
N GLU A 182 10.67 1.50 -10.58
CA GLU A 182 9.64 2.46 -11.00
C GLU A 182 10.21 3.73 -11.66
N HIS A 183 11.37 4.20 -11.20
CA HIS A 183 11.99 5.40 -11.75
C HIS A 183 13.00 5.12 -12.87
N SER A 184 13.05 3.88 -13.35
CA SER A 184 13.99 3.45 -14.40
C SER A 184 15.43 3.88 -14.09
N ASP A 185 15.87 3.62 -12.85
CA ASP A 185 17.25 3.87 -12.46
C ASP A 185 18.20 3.16 -13.44
N PRO A 186 19.31 3.78 -13.88
CA PRO A 186 20.19 3.18 -14.87
C PRO A 186 20.64 1.75 -14.53
N THR A 187 20.77 1.43 -13.23
CA THR A 187 21.15 0.08 -12.77
C THR A 187 20.04 -0.96 -12.97
N SER A 188 18.76 -0.56 -12.99
CA SER A 188 17.65 -1.48 -13.26
C SER A 188 17.50 -1.82 -14.75
N LEU A 189 18.20 -1.10 -15.64
CA LEU A 189 18.13 -1.31 -17.09
C LEU A 189 19.18 -2.31 -17.60
N GLU A 190 20.16 -2.68 -16.77
CA GLU A 190 21.27 -3.55 -17.16
C GLU A 190 20.81 -4.99 -17.43
N VAL A 191 19.71 -5.42 -16.81
CA VAL A 191 19.13 -6.77 -16.98
C VAL A 191 18.79 -7.11 -18.44
N TYR A 192 18.41 -6.11 -19.24
CA TYR A 192 18.06 -6.28 -20.65
C TYR A 192 19.28 -6.43 -21.57
N ARG A 193 20.51 -6.30 -21.05
CA ARG A 193 21.74 -6.42 -21.84
C ARG A 193 22.28 -7.84 -21.76
N THR A 194 22.40 -8.50 -22.90
CA THR A 194 23.06 -9.81 -23.01
C THR A 194 24.39 -9.65 -23.72
N GLN A 195 25.45 -10.14 -23.07
CA GLN A 195 26.80 -10.16 -23.64
C GLN A 195 26.80 -11.02 -24.92
N ILE A 196 27.48 -10.52 -25.96
CA ILE A 196 27.60 -11.20 -27.25
C ILE A 196 29.04 -11.44 -27.68
N LEU A 197 30.00 -10.73 -27.07
CA LEU A 197 31.44 -10.91 -27.28
C LEU A 197 32.11 -10.88 -25.90
N GLU A 198 32.92 -11.89 -25.59
CA GLU A 198 33.54 -12.04 -24.26
C GLU A 198 34.57 -10.94 -23.97
N GLU A 199 35.24 -10.45 -25.01
CA GLU A 199 36.28 -9.43 -24.93
C GLU A 199 35.74 -8.00 -24.74
N TYR A 200 34.43 -7.79 -24.87
CA TYR A 200 33.77 -6.49 -24.66
C TYR A 200 32.79 -6.54 -23.48
N SER A 201 32.71 -5.45 -22.73
CA SER A 201 31.69 -5.31 -21.68
C SER A 201 30.30 -5.07 -22.28
N THR A 202 29.26 -5.47 -21.54
CA THR A 202 27.85 -5.21 -21.88
C THR A 202 27.47 -3.73 -21.87
N ASN A 203 28.36 -2.85 -21.40
CA ASN A 203 28.19 -1.40 -21.50
C ASN A 203 28.59 -0.86 -22.89
N VAL A 204 29.30 -1.65 -23.70
CA VAL A 204 29.82 -1.26 -25.01
C VAL A 204 29.18 -2.07 -26.13
N VAL A 205 29.13 -3.40 -25.98
CA VAL A 205 28.60 -4.31 -27.01
C VAL A 205 27.64 -5.32 -26.37
N PHE A 206 26.36 -5.27 -26.75
CA PHE A 206 25.33 -6.15 -26.22
C PHE A 206 24.19 -6.35 -27.22
N LYS A 207 23.41 -7.42 -27.04
CA LYS A 207 22.07 -7.55 -27.62
C LYS A 207 21.01 -7.22 -26.57
N ILE A 208 19.90 -6.62 -27.00
CA ILE A 208 18.74 -6.40 -26.14
C ILE A 208 17.97 -7.72 -26.02
N ASP A 209 17.63 -8.09 -24.78
CA ASP A 209 16.90 -9.29 -24.46
C ASP A 209 15.70 -8.97 -23.56
N LEU A 210 14.51 -8.99 -24.14
CA LEU A 210 13.26 -8.67 -23.44
C LEU A 210 12.72 -9.84 -22.61
N SER A 211 13.33 -11.02 -22.70
CA SER A 211 12.94 -12.20 -21.93
C SER A 211 13.63 -12.27 -20.56
N LYS A 212 14.61 -11.39 -20.32
CA LYS A 212 15.37 -11.35 -19.08
C LYS A 212 14.66 -10.57 -17.98
N SER A 213 14.84 -11.08 -16.78
CA SER A 213 14.34 -10.53 -15.52
C SER A 213 15.28 -10.99 -14.41
N ASN A 214 15.42 -10.18 -13.36
CA ASN A 214 16.30 -10.49 -12.24
C ASN A 214 15.68 -11.57 -11.34
N THR A 215 15.94 -12.84 -11.64
CA THR A 215 15.37 -13.97 -10.90
C THR A 215 15.91 -14.10 -9.47
N GLU A 216 17.04 -13.47 -9.13
CA GLU A 216 17.63 -13.52 -7.79
C GLU A 216 16.76 -12.82 -6.74
N ASP A 217 15.97 -11.83 -7.15
CA ASP A 217 15.12 -11.04 -6.26
C ASP A 217 13.71 -11.65 -6.07
N GLU A 218 13.31 -12.65 -6.84
CA GLU A 218 11.94 -13.20 -6.83
C GLU A 218 11.49 -13.70 -5.45
N LEU A 219 12.30 -14.53 -4.80
CA LEU A 219 11.98 -15.08 -3.47
C LEU A 219 11.89 -13.96 -2.44
N LYS A 220 12.79 -12.99 -2.54
CA LYS A 220 12.86 -11.83 -1.65
C LYS A 220 11.62 -10.94 -1.82
N ILE A 221 11.20 -10.64 -3.05
CA ILE A 221 9.95 -9.91 -3.31
C ILE A 221 8.76 -10.69 -2.75
N LEU A 222 8.71 -12.00 -2.99
CA LEU A 222 7.65 -12.85 -2.49
C LEU A 222 7.60 -12.86 -0.95
N ASP A 223 8.74 -12.92 -0.27
CA ASP A 223 8.83 -12.84 1.21
C ASP A 223 8.33 -11.49 1.71
N MET A 224 8.77 -10.42 1.07
CA MET A 224 8.42 -9.06 1.46
C MET A 224 6.93 -8.79 1.26
N ALA A 225 6.38 -9.19 0.12
CA ALA A 225 4.96 -9.06 -0.21
C ALA A 225 4.09 -9.87 0.76
N SER A 226 4.44 -11.14 1.00
CA SER A 226 3.67 -11.99 1.91
C SER A 226 3.75 -11.50 3.35
N ASN A 227 4.94 -11.15 3.85
CA ASN A 227 5.11 -10.69 5.23
C ASN A 227 4.40 -9.36 5.48
N THR A 228 4.49 -8.42 4.54
CA THR A 228 3.75 -7.15 4.64
C THR A 228 2.25 -7.39 4.68
N TYR A 229 1.73 -8.30 3.86
CA TYR A 229 0.31 -8.67 3.86
C TYR A 229 -0.13 -9.27 5.21
N PHE A 230 0.60 -10.28 5.71
CA PHE A 230 0.30 -10.95 6.98
C PHE A 230 0.38 -9.98 8.16
N LEU A 231 1.39 -9.13 8.19
CA LEU A 231 1.56 -8.12 9.24
C LEU A 231 0.41 -7.12 9.22
N THR A 232 0.03 -6.63 8.03
CA THR A 232 -1.10 -5.69 7.90
C THR A 232 -2.39 -6.32 8.42
N LEU A 233 -2.66 -7.59 8.08
CA LEU A 233 -3.84 -8.30 8.55
C LEU A 233 -3.86 -8.43 10.07
N ALA A 234 -2.74 -8.86 10.66
CA ALA A 234 -2.64 -9.07 12.09
C ALA A 234 -2.91 -7.78 12.86
N HIS A 235 -2.29 -6.66 12.45
CA HIS A 235 -2.51 -5.36 13.07
C HIS A 235 -3.93 -4.83 12.84
N LEU A 236 -4.50 -5.06 11.66
CA LEU A 236 -5.88 -4.70 11.37
C LEU A 236 -6.86 -5.46 12.26
N LEU A 237 -6.71 -6.78 12.39
CA LEU A 237 -7.55 -7.60 13.25
C LEU A 237 -7.37 -7.21 14.72
N GLN A 238 -6.15 -6.85 15.14
CA GLN A 238 -5.91 -6.28 16.47
C GLN A 238 -6.68 -4.99 16.69
N TYR A 239 -6.56 -4.05 15.75
CA TYR A 239 -7.26 -2.78 15.79
C TYR A 239 -8.78 -2.98 15.88
N LEU A 240 -9.36 -3.86 15.05
CA LEU A 240 -10.79 -4.15 15.05
C LEU A 240 -11.23 -4.81 16.37
N THR A 241 -10.47 -5.78 16.87
CA THR A 241 -10.80 -6.48 18.13
C THR A 241 -10.77 -5.52 19.32
N GLN A 242 -9.80 -4.61 19.37
CA GLN A 242 -9.62 -3.69 20.49
C GLN A 242 -10.59 -2.51 20.46
N ASN A 243 -10.89 -1.97 19.27
CA ASN A 243 -11.60 -0.70 19.12
C ASN A 243 -13.02 -0.85 18.55
N HIS A 244 -13.29 -1.92 17.79
CA HIS A 244 -14.56 -2.13 17.10
C HIS A 244 -15.08 -3.59 17.21
N PRO A 245 -15.15 -4.18 18.43
CA PRO A 245 -15.49 -5.60 18.59
C PRO A 245 -16.87 -5.97 18.04
N HIS A 246 -17.83 -5.04 18.10
CA HIS A 246 -19.17 -5.20 17.54
C HIS A 246 -19.19 -5.51 16.03
N LEU A 247 -18.19 -5.04 15.27
CA LEU A 247 -18.11 -5.35 13.83
C LEU A 247 -17.76 -6.82 13.58
N LEU A 248 -17.04 -7.45 14.51
CA LEU A 248 -16.59 -8.84 14.42
C LEU A 248 -17.69 -9.85 14.79
N GLU A 249 -18.82 -9.41 15.36
CA GLU A 249 -19.93 -10.30 15.71
C GLU A 249 -20.55 -10.99 14.49
N THR A 250 -20.46 -10.36 13.32
CA THR A 250 -20.98 -10.92 12.07
C THR A 250 -20.01 -11.88 11.39
N TYR A 251 -18.84 -12.13 11.97
CA TYR A 251 -17.78 -12.94 11.37
C TYR A 251 -17.73 -14.34 11.98
N ASP A 252 -17.23 -15.31 11.20
CA ASP A 252 -16.86 -16.61 11.74
C ASP A 252 -15.59 -16.45 12.59
N LYS A 253 -15.78 -16.39 13.91
CA LYS A 253 -14.69 -16.20 14.88
C LYS A 253 -13.63 -17.29 14.81
N ALA A 254 -14.03 -18.56 14.61
CA ALA A 254 -13.09 -19.67 14.52
C ALA A 254 -12.18 -19.51 13.30
N LYS A 255 -12.76 -19.11 12.16
CA LYS A 255 -11.99 -18.83 10.95
C LYS A 255 -11.10 -17.60 11.07
N LEU A 256 -11.55 -16.54 11.74
CA LEU A 256 -10.70 -15.39 12.01
C LEU A 256 -9.50 -15.75 12.89
N ILE A 257 -9.69 -16.59 13.92
CA ILE A 257 -8.59 -17.09 14.76
C ILE A 257 -7.60 -17.91 13.92
N GLU A 258 -8.09 -18.82 13.08
CA GLU A 258 -7.25 -19.64 12.19
C GLU A 258 -6.41 -18.79 11.24
N ILE A 259 -7.05 -17.85 10.53
CA ILE A 259 -6.38 -16.92 9.61
C ILE A 259 -5.33 -16.08 10.34
N THR A 260 -5.66 -15.59 11.54
CA THR A 260 -4.73 -14.79 12.34
C THR A 260 -3.55 -15.62 12.81
N ALA A 261 -3.79 -16.84 13.31
CA ALA A 261 -2.73 -17.73 13.73
C ALA A 261 -1.79 -18.03 12.56
N ASN A 262 -2.34 -18.31 11.38
CA ASN A 262 -1.56 -18.53 10.16
C ASN A 262 -0.73 -17.29 9.75
N ALA A 263 -1.26 -16.08 9.92
CA ALA A 263 -0.54 -14.82 9.69
C ALA A 263 0.57 -14.57 10.72
N ALA A 264 0.27 -14.77 12.01
CA ALA A 264 1.15 -14.49 13.15
C ALA A 264 2.24 -15.55 13.34
N MET A 265 2.01 -16.79 12.91
CA MET A 265 3.02 -17.86 12.96
C MET A 265 4.27 -17.55 12.14
N ARG A 266 4.21 -16.58 11.22
CA ARG A 266 5.32 -16.21 10.33
C ARG A 266 5.99 -14.87 10.67
N HIS A 267 5.59 -14.20 11.75
CA HIS A 267 6.22 -12.95 12.18
C HIS A 267 6.67 -13.04 13.65
N SER A 268 7.97 -12.92 13.90
CA SER A 268 8.57 -13.07 15.24
C SER A 268 8.28 -11.90 16.20
N SER A 269 7.67 -10.81 15.73
CA SER A 269 7.39 -9.62 16.54
C SER A 269 5.99 -9.57 17.15
N ILE A 270 5.12 -10.56 16.87
CA ILE A 270 3.75 -10.60 17.41
C ILE A 270 3.77 -11.51 18.64
N ASN A 271 3.40 -10.97 19.81
CA ASN A 271 3.23 -11.75 21.03
C ASN A 271 1.97 -12.62 20.90
N LYS A 272 2.19 -13.90 20.56
CA LYS A 272 1.15 -14.85 20.15
C LYS A 272 0.14 -15.15 21.25
N GLU A 273 0.63 -15.30 22.48
CA GLU A 273 -0.18 -15.66 23.65
C GLU A 273 -1.12 -14.50 24.02
N GLU A 274 -0.57 -13.30 24.15
CA GLU A 274 -1.33 -12.10 24.49
C GLU A 274 -2.41 -11.75 23.45
N PHE A 275 -2.14 -11.99 22.16
CA PHE A 275 -3.10 -11.70 21.11
C PHE A 275 -4.25 -12.71 21.06
N ILE A 276 -3.94 -14.01 21.14
CA ILE A 276 -4.94 -15.07 21.17
C ILE A 276 -5.79 -14.95 22.44
N GLU A 277 -5.19 -14.65 23.59
CA GLU A 277 -5.92 -14.38 24.83
C GLU A 277 -6.86 -13.18 24.72
N ASN A 278 -6.44 -12.08 24.07
CA ASN A 278 -7.31 -10.92 23.86
C ASN A 278 -8.49 -11.23 22.93
N LEU A 279 -8.31 -12.11 21.93
CA LEU A 279 -9.36 -12.52 21.01
C LEU A 279 -10.36 -13.49 21.67
N ILE A 280 -9.90 -14.34 22.60
CA ILE A 280 -10.72 -15.31 23.34
C ILE A 280 -11.43 -14.65 24.53
N ASN A 281 -10.73 -13.82 25.32
CA ASN A 281 -11.24 -13.29 26.60
C ASN A 281 -12.17 -12.08 26.45
N ARG A 282 -12.25 -11.45 25.28
CA ARG A 282 -13.19 -10.34 24.99
C ARG A 282 -14.41 -10.79 24.20
N THR A 283 -14.59 -12.09 24.05
CA THR A 283 -15.73 -12.72 23.34
C THR A 283 -16.72 -13.44 24.26
N GLU A 284 -16.53 -13.35 25.58
CA GLU A 284 -17.55 -13.60 26.61
C GLU A 284 -18.20 -12.28 27.06
#